data_AF-X0USR7-F1
#
_entry.id   AF-X0USR7-F1
#
_cell.length_a   1.000
_cell.length_b   1.000
_cell.length_c   1.000
_cell.angle_alpha   90.00
_cell.angle_beta   90.00
_cell.angle_gamma   90.00
#
_symmetry.space_group_name_H-M   'P 1'
#
loop_
_entity.id
_entity.type
_entity.pdbx_description
1 polymer ?
#
loop_
_entity_poly.entity_id
_entity_poly.type
_entity_poly.pdbx_seq_one_letter_code
_entity_poly.pdbx_strand_id
1 'polypeptide(L)' 'EILDEILLISEDEAFDHCRQIARAEGLLVGISSGAVMSAALKLAVRTDHSEKVIVCIFADTGQRYLSVEGLF' A
#
# COMPACT_ATOMS: atom_id res chain seq x y z
N GLU A 1 -17.66 18.22 0.65
CA GLU A 1 -16.33 17.59 0.86
C GLU A 1 -16.47 16.09 0.71
N ILE A 2 -15.48 15.42 0.12
CA ILE A 2 -15.45 13.95 -0.07
C ILE A 2 -14.18 13.34 0.56
N LEU A 3 -13.17 14.17 0.90
CA LEU A 3 -11.90 13.74 1.47
C LEU A 3 -11.85 14.12 2.95
N ASP A 4 -11.60 13.16 3.82
CA ASP A 4 -11.51 13.37 5.27
C ASP A 4 -10.06 13.57 5.76
N GLU A 5 -9.09 12.91 5.14
CA GLU A 5 -7.68 12.92 5.57
C GLU A 5 -6.73 12.69 4.38
N ILE A 6 -5.50 13.21 4.47
CA ILE A 6 -4.40 12.91 3.55
C ILE A 6 -3.23 12.31 4.34
N LEU A 7 -2.82 11.09 3.99
CA LEU A 7 -1.65 10.43 4.55
C LEU A 7 -0.51 10.44 3.54
N LEU A 8 0.62 11.03 3.93
CA LEU A 8 1.85 11.01 3.13
C LEU A 8 2.62 9.72 3.44
N ILE A 9 3.03 9.02 2.38
CA ILE A 9 3.79 7.77 2.48
C ILE A 9 5.10 7.97 1.70
N SER A 10 6.22 7.58 2.30
CA SER A 10 7.52 7.65 1.65
C SER A 10 7.68 6.57 0.58
N GLU A 11 8.61 6.81 -0.35
CA GLU A 11 8.98 5.82 -1.36
C GLU A 11 9.47 4.52 -0.74
N ASP A 12 10.36 4.60 0.26
CA ASP A 12 10.90 3.45 0.98
C ASP A 12 9.80 2.59 1.61
N GLU A 13 8.82 3.23 2.27
CA GLU A 13 7.66 2.52 2.83
C GLU A 13 6.81 1.86 1.75
N ALA A 14 6.57 2.54 0.62
CA ALA A 14 5.80 1.99 -0.47
C ALA A 14 6.51 0.78 -1.11
N PHE A 15 7.81 0.89 -1.36
CA PHE A 15 8.63 -0.16 -1.94
C PHE A 15 8.68 -1.38 -1.03
N ASP A 16 8.84 -1.16 0.28
CA ASP A 16 8.87 -2.25 1.23
C ASP A 16 7.53 -3.01 1.29
N HIS A 17 6.42 -2.29 1.33
CA HIS A 17 5.10 -2.93 1.30
C HIS A 17 4.82 -3.64 -0.02
N CYS A 18 5.27 -3.13 -1.18
CA CYS A 18 5.17 -3.87 -2.44
C CYS A 18 5.85 -5.24 -2.37
N ARG A 19 7.07 -5.30 -1.81
CA ARG A 19 7.79 -6.58 -1.62
C ARG A 19 7.11 -7.49 -0.62
N GLN A 20 6.58 -6.93 0.47
CA GLN A 20 5.85 -7.71 1.49
C GLN A 20 4.57 -8.30 0.92
N ILE A 21 3.76 -7.51 0.21
CA ILE A 21 2.52 -7.98 -0.44
C ILE A 21 2.82 -9.11 -1.43
N ALA A 22 3.87 -8.97 -2.25
CA ALA A 22 4.26 -10.02 -3.19
C ALA A 22 4.69 -11.31 -2.48
N ARG A 23 5.41 -11.22 -1.35
CA ARG A 23 5.91 -12.39 -0.60
C ARG A 23 4.83 -13.07 0.25
N ALA A 24 3.99 -12.29 0.93
CA ALA A 24 3.01 -12.80 1.90
C ALA A 24 1.69 -13.17 1.23
N GLU A 25 1.21 -12.36 0.28
CA GLU A 25 -0.11 -12.49 -0.33
C GLU A 25 -0.06 -13.05 -1.75
N GLY A 26 1.13 -13.19 -2.34
CA GLY A 26 1.30 -13.67 -3.72
C GLY A 26 0.81 -12.67 -4.77
N LEU A 27 0.63 -11.40 -4.41
CA LEU A 27 0.14 -10.35 -5.29
C LEU A 27 1.31 -9.45 -5.74
N LEU A 28 1.68 -9.54 -7.02
CA LEU A 28 2.65 -8.63 -7.60
C LEU A 28 1.96 -7.33 -8.02
N VAL A 29 2.20 -6.23 -7.30
CA VAL A 29 1.45 -4.96 -7.42
C VAL A 29 2.35 -3.76 -7.70
N GLY A 30 1.82 -2.70 -8.31
CA GLY A 30 2.58 -1.46 -8.54
C GLY A 30 2.88 -0.66 -7.26
N ILE A 31 3.82 0.30 -7.35
CA ILE A 31 4.34 1.10 -6.22
C ILE A 31 3.22 1.80 -5.43
N SER A 32 2.22 2.34 -6.12
CA SER A 32 1.08 3.02 -5.47
C SER A 32 0.29 2.09 -4.55
N SER A 33 0.25 0.79 -4.86
CA SER A 33 -0.42 -0.21 -4.02
C SER A 33 0.34 -0.44 -2.72
N GLY A 34 1.67 -0.42 -2.75
CA GLY A 34 2.49 -0.43 -1.54
C GLY A 34 2.25 0.80 -0.67
N ALA A 35 2.11 1.99 -1.27
CA ALA A 35 1.75 3.20 -0.55
C ALA A 35 0.36 3.09 0.11
N VAL A 36 -0.64 2.61 -0.62
CA VAL A 36 -1.99 2.38 -0.10
C VAL A 36 -1.98 1.37 1.05
N MET A 37 -1.22 0.28 0.94
CA MET A 37 -1.10 -0.71 2.02
C MET A 37 -0.46 -0.12 3.28
N SER A 38 0.61 0.67 3.13
CA SER A 38 1.25 1.37 4.25
C SER A 38 0.26 2.31 4.96
N ALA A 39 -0.49 3.10 4.20
CA ALA A 39 -1.53 3.97 4.75
C ALA A 39 -2.64 3.17 5.45
N ALA A 40 -3.10 2.07 4.84
CA ALA A 40 -4.15 1.22 5.40
C ALA A 40 -3.73 0.56 6.71
N LEU A 41 -2.50 0.06 6.82
CA LEU A 41 -1.98 -0.50 8.07
C LEU A 41 -1.85 0.57 9.17
N LYS A 42 -1.41 1.78 8.82
CA LYS A 42 -1.39 2.92 9.77
C LYS A 42 -2.79 3.29 10.27
N LEU A 43 -3.81 3.18 9.42
CA LEU A 43 -5.22 3.38 9.82
C LEU A 43 -5.74 2.21 10.66
N ALA A 44 -5.44 0.97 10.28
CA ALA A 44 -5.95 -0.23 10.93
C ALA A 44 -5.53 -0.36 12.41
N VAL A 45 -4.36 0.19 12.77
CA VAL A 45 -3.87 0.18 14.17
C VAL A 45 -4.47 1.30 15.03
N ARG A 46 -5.25 2.22 14.45
CA ARG A 46 -5.90 3.30 15.23
C ARG A 46 -7.08 2.73 16.01
N THR A 47 -7.25 3.18 17.26
CA THR A 47 -8.28 2.67 18.17
C THR A 47 -9.71 2.93 17.68
N ASP A 48 -9.93 3.99 16.91
CA ASP A 48 -11.21 4.32 16.29
C ASP A 48 -11.51 3.51 15.01
N HIS A 49 -10.61 2.59 14.63
CA HIS A 49 -10.72 1.72 13.45
C HIS A 49 -10.77 0.23 13.80
N SER A 50 -10.74 -0.14 15.08
CA SER A 50 -10.62 -1.53 15.55
C SER A 50 -11.71 -2.51 15.07
N GLU A 51 -12.87 -2.00 14.65
CA GLU A 51 -14.01 -2.79 14.18
C GLU A 51 -14.48 -2.36 12.78
N LYS A 52 -13.67 -1.59 12.06
CA LYS A 52 -14.01 -1.07 10.73
C LYS A 52 -13.36 -1.91 9.64
N VAL A 53 -14.00 -1.97 8.48
CA VAL A 53 -13.44 -2.56 7.26
C VAL A 53 -12.79 -1.45 6.44
N ILE A 54 -11.50 -1.58 6.16
CA ILE A 54 -10.74 -0.67 5.29
C ILE A 54 -10.66 -1.31 3.91
N VAL A 55 -11.17 -0.62 2.89
CA VAL A 55 -11.09 -1.06 1.49
C VAL A 55 -9.95 -0.31 0.81
N CYS A 56 -9.02 -1.07 0.22
CA CYS A 56 -7.84 -0.54 -0.48
C CYS A 56 -7.97 -0.76 -1.99
N ILE A 57 -7.53 0.23 -2.77
CA ILE A 57 -7.46 0.12 -4.23
C ILE A 57 -6.01 -0.11 -4.63
N PHE A 58 -5.74 -1.25 -5.26
CA PHE A 58 -4.48 -1.54 -5.92
C PHE A 58 -4.64 -1.29 -7.42
N ALA A 59 -3.99 -0.23 -7.90
CA ALA A 59 -4.32 0.38 -9.18
C ALA A 59 -3.86 -0.45 -10.39
N ASP A 60 -2.77 -1.21 -10.25
CA ASP A 60 -2.22 -2.06 -11.31
C ASP A 60 -1.28 -3.16 -10.79
N THR A 61 -0.79 -3.99 -11.71
CA THR A 61 0.13 -5.09 -11.43
C THR A 61 1.58 -4.62 -11.41
N GLY A 62 2.40 -5.27 -10.59
CA GLY A 62 3.82 -4.95 -10.42
C GLY A 62 4.70 -5.34 -11.61
N GLN A 63 4.18 -6.15 -12.55
CA GLN A 63 4.91 -6.56 -13.76
C GLN A 63 5.42 -5.36 -14.58
N ARG A 64 4.67 -4.26 -14.58
CA ARG A 64 5.04 -3.02 -15.30
C ARG A 64 6.24 -2.30 -14.68
N TYR A 65 6.63 -2.66 -13.46
CA TYR A 65 7.63 -1.95 -12.67
C TYR A 65 8.90 -2.77 -12.44
N LEU A 66 9.08 -3.90 -13.13
CA LEU A 66 10.31 -4.71 -13.03
C LEU A 66 11.56 -3.97 -13.52
N SER A 67 11.40 -2.88 -14.27
CA SER A 67 12.50 -2.00 -14.68
C SER A 67 12.79 -0.88 -13.68
N VAL A 68 12.01 -0.73 -12.61
CA VAL A 68 12.25 0.28 -11.58
C VAL A 68 13.31 -0.22 -10.62
N GLU A 69 14.41 0.50 -10.55
CA GLU A 69 15.53 0.17 -9.65
C GLU A 69 15.07 0.21 -8.18
N GLY A 70 15.43 -0.83 -7.41
CA GLY A 70 15.18 -0.89 -5.96
C GLY A 70 13.77 -1.30 -5.52
N LEU A 71 12.81 -1.44 -6.44
CA LEU A 71 11.44 -1.84 -6.07
C LEU A 71 11.37 -3.32 -5.67
N PHE A 72 11.67 -4.21 -6.61
CA PHE A 72 11.60 -5.67 -6.46
C PHE A 72 12.97 -6.32 -6.41
#